data_AF-W6Q114-F1
#
_entry.id   AF-W6Q114-F1
#
_cell.length_a   1.000
_cell.length_b   1.000
_cell.length_c   1.000
_cell.angle_alpha   90.00
_cell.angle_beta   90.00
_cell.angle_gamma   90.00
#
_symmetry.space_group_name_H-M   'P 1'
#
loop_
_entity.id
_entity.type
_entity.pdbx_description
1 polymer ?
#
loop_
_entity_poly.entity_id
_entity_poly.type
_entity_poly.pdbx_seq_one_letter_code
_entity_poly.pdbx_strand_id
1 'polypeptide(L)'
;MLARLKNIFTPSTNPSVLLVVGKFGARIHVLHLIPEDGTIERFCLVMPSSFTTFRYRGARELSREQIGTVTLDVGDGVIGNTFLDDVKTRIYKLQNDSLSSSPAQLQTGSTEVTQLVQDVLRPVALDAIHEREGRDRSMRATETYPVFIIYITRSPGRSFLEMTSYP
;
A
#
# COMPACT_ATOMS: atom_id res chain seq x y z
N MET A 1 44.88 4.21 3.56
CA MET A 1 43.61 4.12 4.31
C MET A 1 42.58 5.12 3.76
N LEU A 2 42.06 4.91 2.53
CA LEU A 2 41.11 5.83 1.87
C LEU A 2 39.99 5.10 1.11
N ALA A 3 39.61 3.89 1.56
CA ALA A 3 38.56 3.09 0.91
C ALA A 3 37.14 3.35 1.46
N ARG A 4 36.97 4.18 2.49
CA ARG A 4 35.70 4.33 3.23
C ARG A 4 34.83 5.53 2.85
N LEU A 5 35.21 6.34 1.87
CA LEU A 5 34.48 7.57 1.49
C LEU A 5 33.48 7.42 0.32
N LYS A 6 33.29 6.22 -0.23
CA LYS A 6 32.42 6.00 -1.42
C LYS A 6 30.93 5.81 -1.14
N ASN A 7 30.47 5.76 0.11
CA ASN A 7 29.08 5.42 0.44
C ASN A 7 28.20 6.58 0.96
N ILE A 8 28.61 7.84 0.82
CA ILE A 8 27.80 8.99 1.27
C ILE A 8 26.79 9.45 0.21
N PHE A 9 26.97 9.05 -1.06
CA PHE A 9 26.18 9.58 -2.18
C PHE A 9 25.23 8.57 -2.83
N THR A 10 25.10 7.36 -2.30
CA THR A 10 23.99 6.48 -2.68
C THR A 10 22.76 6.88 -1.84
N PRO A 11 21.67 7.38 -2.46
CA PRO A 11 20.44 7.61 -1.73
C PRO A 11 20.02 6.29 -1.08
N SER A 12 19.95 6.26 0.25
CA SER A 12 19.36 5.13 0.96
C SER A 12 17.94 4.95 0.42
N THR A 13 17.73 3.85 -0.29
CA THR A 13 16.47 3.50 -0.95
C THR A 13 15.85 2.41 -0.09
N ASN A 14 14.89 2.80 0.75
CA ASN A 14 14.19 1.83 1.58
C ASN A 14 13.11 1.17 0.72
N PRO A 15 13.15 -0.15 0.51
CA PRO A 15 12.08 -0.84 -0.20
C PRO A 15 10.79 -0.79 0.63
N SER A 16 9.65 -0.69 -0.03
CA SER A 16 8.35 -0.68 0.62
C SER A 16 7.27 -1.13 -0.36
N VAL A 17 6.06 -1.35 0.14
CA VAL A 17 4.92 -1.80 -0.67
C VAL A 17 3.67 -0.97 -0.42
N LEU A 18 2.88 -0.79 -1.48
CA LEU A 18 1.57 -0.14 -1.45
C LEU A 18 0.50 -1.12 -1.98
N LEU A 19 -0.67 -1.12 -1.36
CA LEU A 19 -1.90 -1.65 -1.96
C LEU A 19 -2.68 -0.47 -2.55
N VAL A 20 -2.98 -0.53 -3.83
CA VAL A 20 -3.62 0.56 -4.57
C VAL A 20 -4.91 0.08 -5.20
N VAL A 21 -5.99 0.85 -5.00
CA VAL A 21 -7.27 0.66 -5.69
C VAL A 21 -7.55 1.86 -6.56
N GLY A 22 -7.82 1.61 -7.83
CA GLY A 22 -8.22 2.66 -8.77
C GLY A 22 -7.40 2.65 -10.05
N LYS A 23 -7.76 3.56 -10.95
CA LYS A 23 -7.16 3.68 -12.27
C LYS A 23 -6.10 4.80 -12.24
N PHE A 24 -4.91 4.51 -12.76
CA PHE A 24 -3.91 5.55 -13.03
C PHE A 24 -4.48 6.53 -14.07
N GLY A 25 -4.21 7.83 -13.89
CA GLY A 25 -4.89 8.89 -14.65
C GLY A 25 -6.19 9.39 -14.02
N ALA A 26 -6.61 8.80 -12.89
CA ALA A 26 -7.74 9.25 -12.08
C ALA A 26 -7.34 9.32 -10.59
N ARG A 27 -8.34 9.41 -9.71
CA ARG A 27 -8.14 9.26 -8.27
C ARG A 27 -7.83 7.81 -7.94
N ILE A 28 -6.74 7.58 -7.22
CA ILE A 28 -6.37 6.29 -6.63
C ILE A 28 -6.42 6.37 -5.11
N HIS A 29 -6.77 5.25 -4.49
CA HIS A 29 -6.76 5.06 -3.05
C HIS A 29 -5.60 4.14 -2.69
N VAL A 30 -4.84 4.50 -1.66
CA VAL A 30 -3.58 3.85 -1.31
C VAL A 30 -3.61 3.46 0.16
N LEU A 31 -3.24 2.21 0.42
CA LEU A 31 -2.90 1.70 1.73
C LEU A 31 -1.42 1.32 1.72
N HIS A 32 -0.66 1.91 2.64
CA HIS A 32 0.76 1.68 2.81
C HIS A 32 0.98 0.97 4.13
N LEU A 33 1.50 -0.25 4.06
CA LEU A 33 1.98 -0.98 5.23
C LEU A 33 3.48 -0.73 5.35
N ILE A 34 3.89 0.00 6.38
CA ILE A 34 5.29 0.36 6.64
C ILE A 34 6.03 -0.89 7.13
N PRO A 35 7.03 -1.39 6.38
CA PRO A 35 7.72 -2.62 6.77
C PRO A 35 8.42 -2.53 8.13
N GLU A 36 8.91 -1.34 8.51
CA GLU A 36 9.80 -1.17 9.65
C GLU A 36 9.10 -1.20 11.01
N ASP A 37 7.85 -0.76 11.08
CA ASP A 37 7.10 -0.68 12.34
C ASP A 37 5.70 -1.30 12.25
N GLY A 38 5.29 -1.77 11.06
CA GLY A 38 3.96 -2.34 10.82
C GLY A 38 2.83 -1.31 10.81
N THR A 39 3.15 -0.01 10.84
CA THR A 39 2.17 1.08 10.78
C THR A 39 1.44 1.06 9.44
N ILE A 40 0.13 1.33 9.47
CA ILE A 40 -0.71 1.38 8.27
C ILE A 40 -1.13 2.82 7.99
N GLU A 41 -0.62 3.39 6.89
CA GLU A 41 -1.06 4.69 6.38
C GLU A 41 -2.11 4.49 5.28
N ARG A 42 -3.12 5.37 5.25
CA ARG A 42 -4.14 5.39 4.21
C ARG A 42 -4.30 6.81 3.66
N PHE A 43 -4.28 6.95 2.34
CA PHE A 43 -4.47 8.22 1.66
C PHE A 43 -5.07 8.03 0.28
N CYS A 44 -5.51 9.13 -0.35
CA CYS A 44 -5.89 9.16 -1.74
C CYS A 44 -5.12 10.24 -2.47
N LEU A 45 -4.85 10.03 -3.75
CA LEU A 45 -4.23 11.04 -4.60
C LEU A 45 -4.78 10.95 -6.02
N VAL A 46 -4.76 12.08 -6.72
CA VAL A 46 -5.07 12.12 -8.15
C VAL A 46 -3.76 11.97 -8.90
N MET A 47 -3.64 10.91 -9.70
CA MET A 47 -2.48 10.73 -10.56
C MET A 47 -2.75 11.32 -11.93
N PRO A 48 -1.93 12.27 -12.42
CA PRO A 48 -2.13 12.82 -13.75
C PRO A 48 -2.04 11.71 -14.79
N SER A 49 -2.85 11.79 -15.85
CA SER A 49 -2.89 10.80 -16.94
C SER A 49 -1.56 10.65 -17.69
N SER A 50 -0.68 11.63 -17.59
CA SER A 50 0.68 11.58 -18.15
C SER A 50 1.65 10.69 -17.38
N PHE A 51 1.31 10.25 -16.16
CA PHE A 51 2.15 9.38 -15.35
C PHE A 51 1.82 7.92 -15.60
N THR A 52 2.77 7.19 -16.17
CA THR A 52 2.68 5.73 -16.38
C THR A 52 3.07 4.95 -15.12
N THR A 53 3.92 5.53 -14.26
CA THR A 53 4.43 4.93 -13.02
C THR A 53 4.08 5.75 -11.79
N PHE A 54 3.88 5.09 -10.64
CA PHE A 54 3.65 5.74 -9.36
C PHE A 54 4.89 6.54 -8.93
N ARG A 55 4.67 7.83 -8.65
CA ARG A 55 5.68 8.72 -8.08
C ARG A 55 5.01 9.72 -7.16
N TYR A 56 5.33 9.66 -5.87
CA TYR A 56 4.71 10.53 -4.86
C TYR A 56 5.66 10.81 -3.71
N ARG A 57 5.83 12.08 -3.33
CA ARG A 57 6.67 12.55 -2.19
C ARG A 57 8.09 11.94 -2.12
N GLY A 58 8.70 11.69 -3.28
CA GLY A 58 10.04 11.09 -3.36
C GLY A 58 10.06 9.56 -3.45
N ALA A 59 8.92 8.91 -3.21
CA ALA A 59 8.76 7.50 -3.54
C ALA A 59 8.68 7.28 -5.05
N ARG A 60 9.28 6.18 -5.50
CA ARG A 60 9.32 5.76 -6.91
C ARG A 60 8.91 4.30 -7.01
N GLU A 61 8.07 4.00 -7.99
CA GLU A 61 7.74 2.62 -8.35
C GLU A 61 8.96 1.86 -8.85
N LEU A 62 9.08 0.62 -8.38
CA LEU A 62 9.99 -0.41 -8.88
C LEU A 62 9.25 -1.36 -9.83
N SER A 63 8.11 -1.87 -9.38
CA SER A 63 7.25 -2.78 -10.13
C SER A 63 5.84 -2.73 -9.57
N ARG A 64 4.88 -3.25 -10.34
CA ARG A 64 3.50 -3.44 -9.92
C ARG A 64 2.96 -4.78 -10.38
N GLU A 65 2.00 -5.29 -9.63
CA GLU A 65 1.25 -6.50 -9.93
C GLU A 65 -0.23 -6.23 -9.71
N GLN A 66 -1.08 -6.58 -10.68
CA GLN A 66 -2.52 -6.58 -10.47
C GLN A 66 -2.90 -7.89 -9.81
N ILE A 67 -3.50 -7.83 -8.62
CA ILE A 67 -3.90 -9.02 -7.86
C ILE A 67 -5.39 -9.35 -8.01
N GLY A 68 -6.18 -8.42 -8.55
CA GLY A 68 -7.59 -8.64 -8.81
C GLY A 68 -8.32 -7.35 -9.18
N THR A 69 -9.64 -7.42 -9.10
CA THR A 69 -10.53 -6.28 -9.30
C THR A 69 -11.59 -6.28 -8.22
N VAL A 70 -12.03 -5.10 -7.79
CA VAL A 70 -13.11 -4.95 -6.82
C VAL A 70 -14.21 -4.07 -7.42
N THR A 71 -15.45 -4.53 -7.32
CA THR A 71 -16.63 -3.73 -7.68
C THR A 71 -17.09 -2.94 -6.47
N LEU A 72 -17.19 -1.62 -6.63
CA LEU A 72 -17.53 -0.68 -5.57
C LEU A 72 -18.72 0.19 -6.00
N ASP A 73 -19.58 0.54 -5.04
CA ASP A 73 -20.71 1.44 -5.27
C ASP A 73 -20.24 2.85 -5.68
N VAL A 74 -20.88 3.42 -6.69
CA VAL A 74 -20.65 4.78 -7.19
C VAL A 74 -21.38 5.78 -6.30
N GLY A 75 -20.62 6.63 -5.58
CA GLY A 75 -21.13 7.74 -4.77
C GLY A 75 -20.03 8.53 -4.04
N ASP A 76 -20.18 9.87 -4.01
CA ASP A 76 -19.54 10.92 -3.19
C ASP A 76 -18.03 10.85 -2.84
N GLY A 77 -17.22 10.08 -3.59
CA GLY A 77 -15.76 10.07 -3.43
C GLY A 77 -15.22 9.30 -2.21
N VAL A 78 -16.09 8.54 -1.52
CA VAL A 78 -15.78 7.65 -0.37
C VAL A 78 -15.43 6.22 -0.84
N ILE A 79 -15.57 5.96 -2.13
CA ILE A 79 -15.68 4.64 -2.78
C ILE A 79 -14.52 3.69 -2.44
N GLY A 80 -13.27 4.08 -2.71
CA GLY A 80 -12.10 3.23 -2.43
C GLY A 80 -11.72 3.12 -0.96
N ASN A 81 -12.27 3.98 -0.08
CA ASN A 81 -11.93 3.94 1.34
C ASN A 81 -12.53 2.71 2.02
N THR A 82 -13.78 2.34 1.67
CA THR A 82 -14.45 1.20 2.33
C THR A 82 -13.70 -0.12 2.13
N PHE A 83 -13.19 -0.39 0.92
CA PHE A 83 -12.40 -1.59 0.66
C PHE A 83 -11.07 -1.58 1.42
N LEU A 84 -10.36 -0.45 1.40
CA LEU A 84 -9.09 -0.34 2.12
C LEU A 84 -9.27 -0.37 3.65
N ASP A 85 -10.42 0.09 4.16
CA ASP A 85 -10.77 0.00 5.59
C ASP A 85 -11.05 -1.46 5.99
N ASP A 86 -11.69 -2.27 5.13
CA ASP A 86 -11.84 -3.72 5.35
C ASP A 86 -10.48 -4.42 5.41
N VAL A 87 -9.59 -4.13 4.45
CA VAL A 87 -8.23 -4.66 4.42
C VAL A 87 -7.45 -4.24 5.66
N LYS A 88 -7.49 -2.95 6.02
CA LYS A 88 -6.84 -2.41 7.23
C LYS A 88 -7.32 -3.11 8.49
N THR A 89 -8.63 -3.31 8.63
CA THR A 89 -9.23 -4.01 9.77
C THR A 89 -8.73 -5.45 9.90
N ARG A 90 -8.64 -6.17 8.78
CA ARG A 90 -8.13 -7.54 8.75
C ARG A 90 -6.64 -7.62 9.09
N ILE A 91 -5.82 -6.69 8.61
CA ILE A 91 -4.40 -6.61 8.98
C ILE A 91 -4.25 -6.38 10.48
N TYR A 92 -5.01 -5.46 11.07
CA TYR A 92 -4.97 -5.26 12.52
C TYR A 92 -5.42 -6.49 13.30
N LYS A 93 -6.47 -7.19 12.84
CA LYS A 93 -6.90 -8.44 13.45
C LYS A 93 -5.77 -9.47 13.43
N LEU A 94 -5.13 -9.66 12.27
CA LEU A 94 -3.99 -10.58 12.11
C LEU A 94 -2.82 -10.21 13.04
N GLN A 95 -2.50 -8.92 13.16
CA GLN A 95 -1.47 -8.42 14.07
C GLN A 95 -1.80 -8.74 15.54
N ASN A 96 -3.05 -8.52 15.97
CA ASN A 96 -3.49 -8.80 17.33
C ASN A 96 -3.50 -10.32 17.65
N ASP A 97 -3.95 -11.13 16.70
CA ASP A 97 -3.95 -12.60 16.83
C ASP A 97 -2.51 -13.15 16.90
N SER A 98 -1.58 -12.56 16.15
CA SER A 98 -0.15 -12.92 16.15
C SER A 98 0.59 -12.47 17.42
N LEU A 99 0.30 -11.26 17.93
CA LEU A 99 0.85 -10.76 19.21
C LEU A 99 0.43 -11.62 20.41
N SER A 100 -0.72 -12.29 20.31
CA SER A 100 -1.15 -13.28 21.30
C SER A 100 -0.29 -14.56 21.30
N SER A 101 0.58 -14.73 20.29
CA SER A 101 1.33 -15.97 20.02
C SER A 101 2.88 -15.83 20.06
N SER A 102 3.44 -14.65 20.37
CA SER A 102 4.86 -14.32 20.72
C SER A 102 5.49 -13.24 19.81
N PRO A 103 6.22 -12.24 20.35
CA PRO A 103 6.85 -11.18 19.56
C PRO A 103 8.28 -11.54 19.17
N ALA A 104 8.53 -11.92 17.92
CA ALA A 104 9.88 -11.97 17.36
C ALA A 104 10.10 -10.76 16.45
N GLN A 105 11.06 -9.92 16.83
CA GLN A 105 11.51 -8.71 16.13
C GLN A 105 11.96 -9.03 14.70
N LEU A 106 11.37 -8.34 13.72
CA LEU A 106 11.77 -8.40 12.31
C LEU A 106 12.94 -7.43 12.04
N GLN A 107 13.99 -7.95 11.39
CA GLN A 107 15.23 -7.24 11.05
C GLN A 107 15.24 -6.78 9.59
N THR A 108 15.39 -5.46 9.44
CA THR A 108 15.10 -4.69 8.23
C THR A 108 15.80 -5.15 6.95
N GLY A 109 15.04 -5.49 5.89
CA GLY A 109 15.58 -5.81 4.56
C GLY A 109 14.54 -6.04 3.45
N SER A 110 14.96 -6.04 2.17
CA SER A 110 14.08 -6.31 0.99
C SER A 110 13.37 -7.67 1.08
N THR A 111 13.95 -8.62 1.80
CA THR A 111 13.35 -9.93 2.11
C THR A 111 12.07 -9.77 2.93
N GLU A 112 12.01 -8.78 3.84
CA GLU A 112 10.83 -8.50 4.64
C GLU A 112 9.68 -7.96 3.80
N VAL A 113 9.94 -7.09 2.82
CA VAL A 113 8.86 -6.57 1.96
C VAL A 113 8.21 -7.70 1.17
N THR A 114 9.00 -8.69 0.76
CA THR A 114 8.47 -9.87 0.06
C THR A 114 7.64 -10.74 1.01
N GLN A 115 8.14 -11.01 2.22
CA GLN A 115 7.41 -11.76 3.25
C GLN A 115 6.11 -11.04 3.65
N LEU A 116 6.18 -9.73 3.91
CA LEU A 116 5.04 -8.88 4.20
C LEU A 116 3.95 -8.96 3.13
N VAL A 117 4.36 -9.01 1.85
CA VAL A 117 3.41 -9.18 0.75
C VAL A 117 2.80 -10.56 0.76
N GLN A 118 3.60 -11.63 0.83
CA GLN A 118 3.11 -13.00 0.73
C GLN A 118 2.28 -13.43 1.94
N ASP A 119 2.70 -13.05 3.14
CA ASP A 119 2.15 -13.57 4.39
C ASP A 119 1.02 -12.68 4.93
N VAL A 120 0.98 -11.39 4.56
CA VAL A 120 0.01 -10.42 5.10
C VAL A 120 -0.78 -9.75 4.00
N LEU A 121 -0.14 -8.94 3.15
CA LEU A 121 -0.86 -7.99 2.31
C LEU A 121 -1.69 -8.68 1.22
N ARG A 122 -1.09 -9.63 0.52
CA ARG A 122 -1.73 -10.39 -0.57
C ARG A 122 -2.90 -11.25 -0.07
N PRO A 123 -2.74 -12.14 0.93
CA PRO A 123 -3.85 -12.98 1.38
C PRO A 123 -5.01 -12.13 1.90
N VAL A 124 -4.73 -11.11 2.71
CA VAL A 124 -5.78 -10.23 3.25
C VAL A 124 -6.51 -9.47 2.14
N ALA A 125 -5.79 -8.94 1.14
CA ALA A 125 -6.41 -8.24 0.03
C ALA A 125 -7.25 -9.17 -0.85
N LEU A 126 -6.77 -10.38 -1.14
CA LEU A 126 -7.51 -11.39 -1.91
C LEU A 126 -8.78 -11.83 -1.16
N ASP A 127 -8.69 -12.09 0.15
CA ASP A 127 -9.85 -12.42 0.96
C ASP A 127 -10.89 -11.29 0.96
N ALA A 128 -10.45 -10.03 0.95
CA ALA A 128 -11.34 -8.88 0.88
C ALA A 128 -11.99 -8.72 -0.51
N ILE A 129 -11.28 -9.10 -1.57
CA ILE A 129 -11.82 -9.14 -2.93
C ILE A 129 -12.90 -10.24 -3.02
N HIS A 130 -12.57 -11.48 -2.63
CA HIS A 130 -13.49 -12.62 -2.71
C HIS A 130 -14.77 -12.42 -1.88
N GLU A 131 -14.66 -11.85 -0.67
CA GLU A 131 -15.85 -11.58 0.14
C GLU A 131 -16.79 -10.59 -0.57
N ARG A 132 -16.24 -9.59 -1.27
CA ARG A 132 -17.05 -8.61 -2.00
C ARG A 132 -17.63 -9.14 -3.29
N GLU A 133 -16.97 -10.11 -3.95
CA GLU A 133 -17.54 -10.83 -5.09
C GLU A 133 -18.76 -11.67 -4.68
N GLY A 134 -18.75 -12.24 -3.48
CA GLY A 134 -19.85 -13.04 -2.94
C GLY A 134 -21.02 -12.24 -2.37
N ARG A 135 -20.96 -10.90 -2.33
CA ARG A 135 -22.06 -10.06 -1.83
C ARG A 135 -23.15 -9.91 -2.89
N ASP A 136 -24.39 -9.80 -2.43
CA ASP A 136 -25.52 -9.48 -3.30
C ASP A 136 -25.26 -8.19 -4.07
N ARG A 137 -25.69 -8.17 -5.33
CA ARG A 137 -25.53 -6.99 -6.20
C ARG A 137 -26.23 -5.80 -5.55
N SER A 138 -25.45 -4.74 -5.31
CA SER A 138 -25.98 -3.45 -4.86
C SER A 138 -27.01 -2.94 -5.87
N MET A 139 -28.12 -2.38 -5.38
CA MET A 139 -29.08 -1.67 -6.23
C MET A 139 -28.55 -0.31 -6.71
N ARG A 140 -27.39 0.12 -6.20
CA ARG A 140 -26.73 1.37 -6.61
C ARG A 140 -25.90 1.15 -7.87
N ALA A 141 -25.58 2.24 -8.56
CA ALA A 141 -24.58 2.19 -9.62
C ALA A 141 -23.26 1.67 -9.03
N THR A 142 -22.56 0.80 -9.75
CA THR A 142 -21.29 0.22 -9.31
C THR A 142 -20.23 0.40 -10.39
N GLU A 143 -18.97 0.58 -9.99
CA GLU A 143 -17.83 0.58 -10.89
C GLU A 143 -16.78 -0.45 -10.43
N THR A 144 -16.15 -1.11 -11.38
CA THR A 144 -15.07 -2.07 -11.13
C THR A 144 -13.72 -1.38 -11.22
N TYR A 145 -12.91 -1.51 -10.17
CA TYR A 145 -11.58 -0.95 -10.06
C TYR A 145 -10.53 -2.06 -9.95
N PRO A 146 -9.39 -1.93 -10.63
CA PRO A 146 -8.26 -2.82 -10.42
C PRO A 146 -7.63 -2.58 -9.05
N VAL A 147 -7.13 -3.66 -8.46
CA VAL A 147 -6.35 -3.66 -7.22
C VAL A 147 -4.92 -4.08 -7.54
N PHE A 148 -3.96 -3.25 -7.17
CA PHE A 148 -2.54 -3.46 -7.43
C PHE A 148 -1.74 -3.55 -6.14
N ILE A 149 -0.72 -4.41 -6.15
CA ILE A 149 0.42 -4.32 -5.24
C ILE A 149 1.53 -3.57 -5.98
N ILE A 150 2.04 -2.50 -5.39
CA ILE A 150 3.10 -1.68 -5.98
C ILE A 150 4.32 -1.69 -5.08
N TYR A 151 5.43 -2.20 -5.59
CA TYR A 151 6.72 -2.15 -4.94
C TYR A 151 7.34 -0.79 -5.22
N ILE A 152 7.83 -0.12 -4.17
CA ILE A 152 8.41 1.21 -4.27
C ILE A 152 9.75 1.28 -3.55
N THR A 153 10.58 2.24 -3.92
CA THR A 153 11.63 2.77 -3.05
C THR A 153 11.16 4.08 -2.42
N ARG A 154 11.40 4.27 -1.13
CA ARG A 154 11.10 5.50 -0.38
C ARG A 154 12.36 6.12 0.23
N SER A 155 12.31 7.42 0.47
CA SER A 155 13.32 8.11 1.27
C SER A 155 13.16 7.74 2.76
N PRO A 156 14.24 7.65 3.54
CA PRO A 156 14.17 7.35 4.98
C PRO A 156 13.35 8.40 5.74
N GLY A 157 12.58 7.96 6.74
CA GLY A 157 11.90 8.85 7.69
C GLY A 157 10.76 9.70 7.11
N ARG A 158 10.29 9.42 5.89
CA ARG A 158 9.20 10.19 5.27
C ARG A 158 7.90 9.40 5.28
N SER A 159 6.96 9.83 6.13
CA SER A 159 5.55 9.43 6.06
C SER A 159 4.91 10.03 4.80
N PHE A 160 3.96 9.32 4.18
CA PHE A 160 3.18 9.92 3.11
C PHE A 160 2.15 10.93 3.63
N LEU A 161 1.84 10.89 4.93
CA LEU A 161 0.85 11.74 5.59
C LEU A 161 1.44 13.01 6.21
N GLU A 162 2.73 13.01 6.56
CA GLU A 162 3.37 14.14 7.23
C GLU A 162 3.38 15.39 6.32
N MET A 163 2.52 16.36 6.59
CA MET A 163 2.55 17.65 5.90
C MET A 163 3.85 18.35 6.27
N THR A 164 4.75 18.54 5.32
CA THR A 164 5.79 19.56 5.47
C THR A 164 5.07 20.90 5.50
N SER A 165 4.85 21.45 6.69
CA SER A 165 4.65 22.87 6.88
C SER A 165 5.85 23.57 6.25
N TYR A 166 5.65 24.17 5.08
CA TYR A 166 6.64 25.09 4.53
C TYR A 166 6.54 26.41 5.31
N PRO A 167 7.67 27.03 5.69
CA PRO A 167 7.69 28.38 6.25
C PRO A 167 7.25 29.44 5.23
#